data_AF-A0A920H9P8-F1
#
_entry.id   AF-A0A920H9P8-F1
#
_cell.length_a   1.000
_cell.length_b   1.000
_cell.length_c   1.000
_cell.angle_alpha   90.00
_cell.angle_beta   90.00
_cell.angle_gamma   90.00
#
_symmetry.space_group_name_H-M   'P 1'
#
loop_
_entity.id
_entity.type
_entity.pdbx_description
1 polymer ?
#
loop_
_entity_poly.entity_id
_entity_poly.type
_entity_poly.pdbx_seq_one_letter_code
_entity_poly.pdbx_strand_id
1 'polypeptide(L)'
;MPRSQREISPQNHTAFRQLLAIDHAGRTAIFSGTNTLGINAEHQSQDAAAAGNLLANTTIPKSMVTAFHDTKGHLGDKLIAAMQAGLDAGGEAGEVHSAGLLIVDNQDWPLAELRCDWTEDCPIAAISAAWDVYKPQMNDYVTRALNPDSAPSYGVPGDL
;
A
#
# COMPACT_ATOMS: atom_id res chain seq x y z
N MET A 1 -16.78 0.65 -21.61
CA MET A 1 -16.51 -0.80 -21.77
C MET A 1 -16.29 -1.39 -20.38
N PRO A 2 -17.10 -2.33 -19.90
CA PRO A 2 -16.81 -2.99 -18.63
C PRO A 2 -15.57 -3.86 -18.82
N ARG A 3 -14.49 -3.58 -18.08
CA ARG A 3 -13.33 -4.48 -18.00
C ARG A 3 -13.82 -5.78 -17.39
N SER A 4 -13.80 -6.86 -18.17
CA SER A 4 -14.15 -8.19 -17.66
C SER A 4 -13.23 -8.54 -16.49
N GLN A 5 -13.82 -8.92 -15.36
CA GLN A 5 -13.10 -9.59 -14.30
C GLN A 5 -12.62 -10.92 -14.88
N ARG A 6 -11.34 -11.02 -15.23
CA ARG A 6 -10.73 -12.31 -15.61
C ARG A 6 -10.51 -13.09 -14.33
N GLU A 7 -11.23 -14.19 -14.21
CA GLU A 7 -10.94 -15.25 -13.24
C GLU A 7 -9.49 -15.71 -13.42
N ILE A 8 -8.76 -15.85 -12.33
CA ILE A 8 -7.39 -16.37 -12.36
C ILE A 8 -7.53 -17.87 -12.52
N SER A 9 -7.56 -18.32 -13.77
CA SER A 9 -7.47 -19.74 -14.09
C SER A 9 -6.16 -20.30 -13.51
N PRO A 10 -6.14 -21.52 -12.94
CA PRO A 10 -4.93 -22.12 -12.41
C PRO A 10 -3.85 -22.23 -13.51
N GLN A 11 -2.89 -21.31 -13.46
CA GLN A 11 -1.66 -21.41 -14.23
C GLN A 11 -0.66 -22.27 -13.47
N ASN A 12 0.33 -22.82 -14.17
CA ASN A 12 1.46 -23.50 -13.55
C ASN A 12 2.05 -22.57 -12.46
N HIS A 13 2.09 -23.07 -11.21
CA HIS A 13 2.62 -22.43 -10.00
C HIS A 13 1.71 -21.45 -9.22
N THR A 14 0.43 -21.31 -9.56
CA THR A 14 -0.52 -20.51 -8.74
C THR A 14 -0.57 -20.94 -7.27
N ALA A 15 -0.41 -22.24 -6.99
CA ALA A 15 -0.35 -22.77 -5.63
C ALA A 15 0.75 -22.14 -4.75
N PHE A 16 1.76 -21.48 -5.32
CA PHE A 16 2.87 -20.84 -4.60
C PHE A 16 2.72 -19.31 -4.47
N ARG A 17 1.53 -18.75 -4.70
CA ARG A 17 1.30 -17.32 -4.73
C ARG A 17 0.13 -16.94 -3.84
N GLN A 18 0.18 -15.72 -3.32
CA GLN A 18 -0.98 -15.03 -2.76
C GLN A 18 -1.34 -13.87 -3.68
N LEU A 19 -2.63 -13.59 -3.84
CA LEU A 19 -3.11 -12.42 -4.56
C LEU A 19 -4.34 -11.85 -3.86
N LEU A 20 -4.39 -10.53 -3.77
CA LEU A 20 -5.51 -9.77 -3.24
C LEU A 20 -6.01 -8.83 -4.32
N ALA A 21 -7.32 -8.67 -4.42
CA ALA A 21 -7.96 -7.74 -5.33
C ALA A 21 -9.08 -7.00 -4.61
N ILE A 22 -9.21 -5.71 -4.93
CA ILE A 22 -10.32 -4.85 -4.51
C ILE A 22 -10.89 -4.23 -5.78
N ASP A 23 -12.21 -4.27 -5.97
CA ASP A 23 -12.85 -3.63 -7.11
C ASP A 23 -13.25 -2.18 -6.83
N HIS A 24 -13.75 -1.48 -7.85
CA HIS A 24 -14.17 -0.07 -7.73
C HIS A 24 -15.37 0.16 -6.77
N ALA A 25 -16.08 -0.90 -6.38
CA ALA A 25 -17.13 -0.87 -5.37
C ALA A 25 -16.59 -1.27 -3.99
N GLY A 26 -15.27 -1.43 -3.88
CA GLY A 26 -14.55 -1.80 -2.67
C GLY A 26 -14.75 -3.24 -2.21
N ARG A 27 -15.31 -4.10 -3.08
CA ARG A 27 -15.47 -5.52 -2.79
C ARG A 27 -14.12 -6.21 -2.94
N THR A 28 -13.82 -7.09 -2.01
CA THR A 28 -12.50 -7.75 -1.91
C THR A 28 -12.58 -9.23 -2.27
N ALA A 29 -11.51 -9.73 -2.88
CA ALA A 29 -11.25 -11.16 -3.03
C ALA A 29 -9.78 -11.44 -2.71
N ILE A 30 -9.53 -12.55 -2.01
CA ILE A 30 -8.18 -13.03 -1.72
C ILE A 30 -8.05 -14.47 -2.22
N PHE A 31 -6.90 -14.78 -2.80
CA PHE A 31 -6.47 -16.13 -3.13
C PHE A 31 -5.13 -16.39 -2.43
N SER A 32 -5.08 -17.43 -1.60
CA SER A 32 -3.84 -17.95 -1.02
C SER A 32 -3.62 -19.38 -1.49
N GLY A 33 -2.55 -19.60 -2.27
CA GLY A 33 -2.21 -20.91 -2.80
C GLY A 33 -1.85 -21.92 -1.72
N THR A 34 -2.12 -23.21 -1.96
CA THR A 34 -1.90 -24.29 -0.99
C THR A 34 -0.45 -24.49 -0.56
N ASN A 35 0.52 -23.95 -1.32
CA ASN A 35 1.95 -24.03 -1.07
C ASN A 35 2.51 -22.68 -0.55
N THR A 36 1.67 -21.81 0.00
CA THR A 36 2.10 -20.58 0.67
C THR A 36 2.97 -20.90 1.90
N LEU A 37 4.11 -20.24 2.01
CA LEU A 37 5.18 -20.63 2.94
C LEU A 37 4.91 -20.15 4.38
N GLY A 38 5.26 -20.99 5.36
CA GLY A 38 5.21 -20.65 6.78
C GLY A 38 3.80 -20.32 7.29
N ILE A 39 3.75 -19.55 8.38
CA ILE A 39 2.48 -18.99 8.86
C ILE A 39 2.00 -17.98 7.83
N ASN A 40 0.83 -18.25 7.27
CA ASN A 40 0.15 -17.34 6.37
C ASN A 40 -1.24 -17.05 6.91
N ALA A 41 -1.72 -15.85 6.64
CA ALA A 41 -3.03 -15.40 7.06
C ALA A 41 -3.51 -14.31 6.10
N GLU A 42 -4.81 -14.09 6.12
CA GLU A 42 -5.50 -13.10 5.31
C GLU A 42 -6.65 -12.51 6.10
N HIS A 43 -6.97 -11.25 5.81
CA HIS A 43 -8.14 -10.57 6.34
C HIS A 43 -8.66 -9.57 5.30
N GLN A 44 -9.96 -9.53 5.14
CA GLN A 44 -10.61 -8.65 4.18
C GLN A 44 -11.86 -8.01 4.76
N SER A 45 -12.19 -6.83 4.24
CA SER A 45 -13.32 -6.00 4.63
C SER A 45 -13.74 -5.15 3.43
N GLN A 46 -14.81 -4.35 3.57
CA GLN A 46 -15.11 -3.32 2.57
C GLN A 46 -13.90 -2.36 2.44
N ASP A 47 -13.48 -2.08 1.20
CA ASP A 47 -12.39 -1.16 0.83
C ASP A 47 -10.97 -1.54 1.29
N ALA A 48 -10.76 -2.67 1.96
CA ALA A 48 -9.44 -3.07 2.43
C ALA A 48 -9.25 -4.60 2.52
N ALA A 49 -8.09 -5.07 2.04
CA ALA A 49 -7.65 -6.44 2.12
C ALA A 49 -6.16 -6.48 2.50
N ALA A 50 -5.79 -7.35 3.42
CA ALA A 50 -4.41 -7.61 3.81
C ALA A 50 -4.16 -9.12 3.89
N ALA A 51 -2.97 -9.56 3.51
CA ALA A 51 -2.52 -10.92 3.68
C ALA A 51 -1.00 -10.94 3.73
N GLY A 52 -0.46 -12.05 4.22
CA GLY A 52 0.97 -12.30 4.18
C GLY A 52 1.29 -13.77 4.33
N ASN A 53 2.54 -14.09 4.03
CA ASN A 53 3.18 -15.37 4.26
C ASN A 53 4.48 -15.12 5.03
N LEU A 54 5.04 -16.17 5.64
CA LEU A 54 6.14 -16.02 6.59
C LEU A 54 5.84 -14.98 7.69
N LEU A 55 4.61 -14.95 8.20
CA LEU A 55 4.21 -14.04 9.28
C LEU A 55 4.69 -14.57 10.64
N ALA A 56 4.90 -13.68 11.61
CA ALA A 56 5.15 -14.09 12.99
C ALA A 56 3.93 -14.77 13.64
N ASN A 57 2.70 -14.39 13.23
CA ASN A 57 1.45 -14.97 13.70
C ASN A 57 0.28 -14.66 12.76
N THR A 58 -0.89 -15.27 13.00
CA THR A 58 -2.07 -15.14 12.12
C THR A 58 -2.91 -13.88 12.36
N THR A 59 -2.61 -13.07 13.38
CA THR A 59 -3.41 -11.89 13.74
C THR A 59 -3.01 -10.61 12.99
N ILE A 60 -1.84 -10.63 12.34
CA ILE A 60 -1.24 -9.46 11.68
C ILE A 60 -2.15 -8.85 10.61
N PRO A 61 -2.68 -9.59 9.60
CA PRO A 61 -3.55 -8.99 8.58
C PRO A 61 -4.80 -8.33 9.14
N LYS A 62 -5.40 -8.91 10.20
CA LYS A 62 -6.55 -8.32 10.88
C LYS A 62 -6.18 -7.00 11.56
N SER A 63 -5.01 -6.93 12.19
CA SER A 63 -4.50 -5.70 12.83
C SER A 63 -4.28 -4.59 11.81
N MET A 64 -3.71 -4.92 10.64
CA MET A 64 -3.52 -3.97 9.54
C MET A 64 -4.85 -3.38 9.04
N VAL A 65 -5.84 -4.24 8.75
CA VAL A 65 -7.15 -3.81 8.26
C VAL A 65 -7.92 -3.01 9.31
N THR A 66 -7.80 -3.39 10.59
CA THR A 66 -8.43 -2.64 11.70
C THR A 66 -7.86 -1.23 11.79
N ALA A 67 -6.53 -1.10 11.79
CA ALA A 67 -5.87 0.21 11.83
C ALA A 67 -6.22 1.08 10.62
N PHE A 68 -6.33 0.49 9.42
CA PHE A 68 -6.78 1.21 8.22
C PHE A 68 -8.16 1.87 8.40
N HIS A 69 -9.13 1.16 8.98
CA HIS A 69 -10.50 1.67 9.19
C HIS A 69 -10.61 2.66 10.34
N ASP A 70 -9.85 2.43 11.40
CA ASP A 70 -9.85 3.28 12.59
C ASP A 70 -9.16 4.62 12.32
N THR A 71 -8.17 4.62 11.44
CA THR A 71 -7.41 5.82 11.05
C THR A 71 -8.28 6.76 10.21
N LYS A 72 -8.25 8.04 10.55
CA LYS A 72 -8.92 9.12 9.80
C LYS A 72 -7.89 9.90 9.01
N GLY A 73 -8.33 10.63 7.99
CA GLY A 73 -7.47 11.44 7.14
C GLY A 73 -7.25 10.83 5.76
N HIS A 74 -6.11 11.18 5.16
CA HIS A 74 -5.79 10.83 3.78
C HIS A 74 -5.55 9.33 3.63
N LEU A 75 -5.78 8.76 2.44
CA LEU A 75 -5.56 7.33 2.17
C LEU A 75 -4.14 6.89 2.54
N GLY A 76 -3.13 7.72 2.23
CA GLY A 76 -1.74 7.47 2.61
C GLY A 76 -1.52 7.32 4.12
N ASP A 77 -2.21 8.14 4.94
CA ASP A 77 -2.12 8.04 6.40
C ASP A 77 -2.67 6.70 6.90
N LYS A 78 -3.80 6.26 6.32
CA LYS A 78 -4.44 4.98 6.65
C LYS A 78 -3.56 3.79 6.26
N LEU A 79 -2.89 3.86 5.11
CA LEU A 79 -2.00 2.81 4.63
C LEU A 79 -0.72 2.71 5.48
N ILE A 80 -0.16 3.85 5.90
CA ILE A 80 0.98 3.88 6.83
C ILE A 80 0.58 3.31 8.19
N ALA A 81 -0.56 3.72 8.73
CA ALA A 81 -1.08 3.18 9.99
C ALA A 81 -1.30 1.66 9.91
N ALA A 82 -1.80 1.16 8.78
CA ALA A 82 -1.96 -0.27 8.55
C ALA A 82 -0.61 -1.01 8.55
N MET A 83 0.42 -0.48 7.86
CA MET A 83 1.77 -1.07 7.88
C MET A 83 2.35 -1.09 9.29
N GLN A 84 2.25 0.02 10.03
CA GLN A 84 2.75 0.12 11.39
C GLN A 84 2.05 -0.87 12.33
N ALA A 85 0.72 -0.98 12.26
CA ALA A 85 -0.03 -1.94 13.06
C ALA A 85 0.31 -3.40 12.72
N GLY A 86 0.66 -3.69 11.45
CA GLY A 86 1.14 -5.00 11.05
C GLY A 86 2.49 -5.34 11.69
N LEU A 87 3.42 -4.38 11.68
CA LEU A 87 4.72 -4.51 12.34
C LEU A 87 4.58 -4.65 13.86
N ASP A 88 3.76 -3.81 14.49
CA ASP A 88 3.52 -3.83 15.94
C ASP A 88 2.84 -5.14 16.41
N ALA A 89 2.02 -5.75 15.54
CA ALA A 89 1.41 -7.06 15.78
C ALA A 89 2.40 -8.23 15.59
N GLY A 90 3.65 -7.96 15.22
CA GLY A 90 4.75 -8.92 15.14
C GLY A 90 5.44 -8.99 13.78
N GLY A 91 4.85 -8.45 12.72
CA GLY A 91 5.46 -8.40 11.38
C GLY A 91 5.75 -9.77 10.76
N GLU A 92 6.74 -9.80 9.86
CA GLU A 92 7.24 -11.03 9.28
C GLU A 92 7.99 -11.87 10.34
N ALA A 93 8.18 -13.16 10.08
CA ALA A 93 8.91 -14.07 10.95
C ALA A 93 10.40 -13.71 11.06
N GLY A 94 10.92 -12.90 10.13
CA GLY A 94 12.24 -12.31 10.14
C GLY A 94 12.19 -10.78 10.10
N GLU A 95 13.35 -10.16 9.92
CA GLU A 95 13.47 -8.71 9.81
C GLU A 95 12.85 -8.19 8.50
N VAL A 96 12.18 -7.05 8.60
CA VAL A 96 11.59 -6.36 7.44
C VAL A 96 12.59 -5.35 6.91
N HIS A 97 13.11 -5.57 5.70
CA HIS A 97 14.09 -4.67 5.08
C HIS A 97 13.51 -3.77 3.99
N SER A 98 12.28 -4.03 3.55
CA SER A 98 11.65 -3.26 2.47
C SER A 98 10.22 -2.88 2.78
N ALA A 99 9.77 -1.76 2.21
CA ALA A 99 8.38 -1.30 2.25
C ALA A 99 8.09 -0.43 1.03
N GLY A 100 6.81 -0.36 0.64
CA GLY A 100 6.38 0.46 -0.48
C GLY A 100 4.95 0.97 -0.30
N LEU A 101 4.71 2.16 -0.82
CA LEU A 101 3.39 2.80 -0.85
C LEU A 101 3.12 3.27 -2.28
N LEU A 102 2.01 2.79 -2.85
CA LEU A 102 1.52 3.23 -4.15
C LEU A 102 0.09 3.74 -3.99
N ILE A 103 -0.15 5.00 -4.39
CA ILE A 103 -1.46 5.62 -4.42
C ILE A 103 -1.72 6.09 -5.85
N VAL A 104 -2.87 5.73 -6.39
CA VAL A 104 -3.36 6.20 -7.69
C VAL A 104 -4.61 7.03 -7.48
N ASP A 105 -4.87 7.95 -8.40
CA ASP A 105 -6.08 8.78 -8.40
C ASP A 105 -6.54 9.00 -9.86
N ASN A 106 -7.03 10.19 -10.20
CA ASN A 106 -7.69 10.48 -11.47
C ASN A 106 -6.78 10.45 -12.70
N GLN A 107 -5.45 10.50 -12.51
CA GLN A 107 -4.48 10.58 -13.60
C GLN A 107 -3.97 9.19 -14.00
N ASP A 108 -3.44 9.08 -15.22
CA ASP A 108 -2.86 7.81 -15.73
C ASP A 108 -1.53 7.43 -15.06
N TRP A 109 -0.97 8.32 -14.23
CA TRP A 109 0.24 8.09 -13.44
C TRP A 109 -0.07 8.04 -11.93
N PRO A 110 0.79 7.40 -11.12
CA PRO A 110 0.63 7.37 -9.67
C PRO A 110 0.57 8.77 -9.06
N LEU A 111 -0.36 8.96 -8.12
CA LEU A 111 -0.42 10.16 -7.28
C LEU A 111 0.74 10.18 -6.28
N ALA A 112 1.12 9.01 -5.75
CA ALA A 112 2.31 8.84 -4.92
C ALA A 112 2.91 7.45 -5.13
N GLU A 113 4.22 7.36 -5.31
CA GLU A 113 4.96 6.10 -5.33
C GLU A 113 6.22 6.26 -4.48
N LEU A 114 6.21 5.69 -3.27
CA LEU A 114 7.31 5.75 -2.30
C LEU A 114 7.84 4.34 -2.08
N ARG A 115 9.16 4.18 -2.15
CA ARG A 115 9.82 2.87 -2.07
C ARG A 115 11.05 2.94 -1.17
N CYS A 116 11.14 1.99 -0.26
CA CYS A 116 12.36 1.64 0.45
C CYS A 116 12.68 0.20 0.06
N ASP A 117 13.55 0.02 -0.91
CA ASP A 117 13.86 -1.30 -1.46
C ASP A 117 14.81 -2.11 -0.55
N TRP A 118 15.61 -1.43 0.29
CA TRP A 118 16.44 -2.04 1.34
C TRP A 118 16.83 -1.00 2.39
N THR A 119 16.82 -1.38 3.66
CA THR A 119 17.46 -0.66 4.77
C THR A 119 17.78 -1.61 5.93
N GLU A 120 18.78 -1.25 6.74
CA GLU A 120 19.08 -1.91 8.02
C GLU A 120 18.24 -1.33 9.17
N ASP A 121 17.59 -0.19 8.95
CA ASP A 121 16.64 0.44 9.88
C ASP A 121 15.19 -0.05 9.60
N CYS A 122 14.17 0.66 10.10
CA CYS A 122 12.78 0.32 9.80
C CYS A 122 12.34 0.90 8.44
N PRO A 123 12.03 0.08 7.42
CA PRO A 123 11.60 0.58 6.11
C PRO A 123 10.23 1.25 6.15
N ILE A 124 9.33 0.82 7.04
CA ILE A 124 8.01 1.45 7.23
C ILE A 124 8.16 2.87 7.76
N ALA A 125 9.11 3.10 8.69
CA ALA A 125 9.42 4.44 9.18
C ALA A 125 10.00 5.34 8.08
N ALA A 126 10.83 4.78 7.19
CA ALA A 126 11.35 5.52 6.04
C ALA A 126 10.23 5.95 5.06
N ILE A 127 9.27 5.06 4.78
CA ILE A 127 8.08 5.38 3.98
C ILE A 127 7.22 6.45 4.67
N SER A 128 7.01 6.33 5.99
CA SER A 128 6.24 7.32 6.76
C SER A 128 6.88 8.71 6.68
N ALA A 129 8.19 8.82 6.89
CA ALA A 129 8.91 10.09 6.81
C ALA A 129 8.85 10.70 5.40
N ALA A 130 9.01 9.87 4.35
CA ALA A 130 8.88 10.33 2.98
C ALA A 130 7.46 10.83 2.66
N TRP A 131 6.43 10.16 3.21
CA TRP A 131 5.04 10.59 3.05
C TRP A 131 4.76 11.91 3.75
N ASP A 132 5.26 12.14 4.96
CA ASP A 132 5.06 13.40 5.68
C ASP A 132 5.64 14.61 4.91
N VAL A 133 6.76 14.40 4.20
CA VAL A 133 7.35 15.41 3.31
C VAL A 133 6.52 15.59 2.04
N TYR A 134 6.08 14.48 1.41
CA TYR A 134 5.45 14.53 0.10
C TYR A 134 3.97 14.94 0.12
N LYS A 135 3.20 14.47 1.10
CA LYS A 135 1.76 14.70 1.24
C LYS A 135 1.33 16.16 1.07
N PRO A 136 1.93 17.17 1.74
CA PRO A 136 1.47 18.55 1.64
C PRO A 136 1.66 19.16 0.23
N GLN A 137 2.60 18.64 -0.56
CA GLN A 137 2.96 19.15 -1.90
C GLN A 137 2.42 18.30 -3.05
N MET A 138 1.82 17.14 -2.74
CA MET A 138 1.34 16.15 -3.71
C MET A 138 0.38 16.76 -4.75
N ASN A 139 -0.63 17.52 -4.32
CA ASN A 139 -1.60 18.14 -5.24
C ASN A 139 -0.97 19.26 -6.10
N ASP A 140 0.09 19.90 -5.62
CA ASP A 140 0.80 20.91 -6.39
C ASP A 140 1.55 20.25 -7.55
N TYR A 141 2.09 19.04 -7.39
CA TYR A 141 2.69 18.28 -8.50
C TYR A 141 1.65 17.90 -9.56
N VAL A 142 0.45 17.49 -9.15
CA VAL A 142 -0.65 17.25 -10.10
C VAL A 142 -1.01 18.54 -10.84
N THR A 143 -1.15 19.65 -10.10
CA THR A 143 -1.45 20.95 -10.69
C THR A 143 -0.38 21.39 -11.69
N ARG A 144 0.90 21.23 -11.35
CA ARG A 144 2.02 21.54 -12.26
C ARG A 144 1.98 20.74 -13.56
N ALA A 145 1.59 19.47 -13.49
CA ALA A 145 1.49 18.61 -14.65
C ALA A 145 0.31 19.00 -15.57
N LEU A 146 -0.83 19.41 -14.98
CA LEU A 146 -2.07 19.68 -15.72
C LEU A 146 -2.24 21.16 -16.13
N ASN A 147 -1.82 22.08 -15.29
CA ASN A 147 -1.99 23.53 -15.44
C ASN A 147 -0.85 24.28 -14.73
N PRO A 148 0.35 24.36 -15.35
CA PRO A 148 1.53 24.95 -14.74
C PRO A 148 1.36 26.44 -14.39
N ASP A 149 0.50 27.18 -15.10
CA ASP A 149 0.25 28.61 -14.83
C ASP A 149 -0.45 28.86 -13.48
N SER A 150 -1.15 27.85 -12.95
CA SER A 150 -1.85 27.92 -11.66
C SER A 150 -1.11 27.22 -10.53
N ALA A 151 0.09 26.70 -10.78
CA ALA A 151 0.87 26.00 -9.78
C ALA A 151 1.53 26.98 -8.80
N PRO A 152 1.59 26.65 -7.50
CA PRO A 152 2.42 27.38 -6.55
C PRO A 152 3.90 27.38 -6.99
N SER A 153 4.59 28.49 -6.70
CA SER A 153 6.04 28.58 -6.84
C SER A 153 6.76 27.52 -6.01
N TYR A 154 7.97 27.12 -6.42
CA TYR A 154 8.75 26.08 -5.74
C TYR A 154 9.40 26.59 -4.43
N GLY A 155 9.52 27.89 -4.23
CA GLY A 155 10.28 28.49 -3.14
C GLY A 155 11.78 28.18 -3.21
N VAL A 156 12.32 27.91 -4.42
CA VAL A 156 13.71 27.47 -4.65
C VAL A 156 14.54 28.60 -5.25
N PRO A 157 15.89 28.50 -5.26
CA PRO A 157 16.80 29.53 -5.79
C PRO A 157 16.65 29.90 -7.29
N GLY A 158 15.56 29.52 -7.97
CA GLY A 158 15.22 29.92 -9.34
C GLY A 158 13.88 30.65 -9.46
N ASP A 159 13.14 30.86 -8.36
CA ASP A 159 11.97 31.72 -8.32
C ASP A 159 12.44 33.19 -8.23
N LEU A 160 12.58 33.86 -9.38
CA LEU A 160 12.89 35.30 -9.51
C LEU A 160 11.63 36.12 -9.81
#